data_AF-A6K6U1-F1
#
_entry.id   AF-A6K6U1-F1
#
_cell.length_a   1.000
_cell.length_b   1.000
_cell.length_c   1.000
_cell.angle_alpha   90.00
_cell.angle_beta   90.00
_cell.angle_gamma   90.00
#
_symmetry.space_group_name_H-M   'P 1'
#
loop_
_entity.id
_entity.type
_entity.pdbx_description
1 polymer ?
#
loop_
_entity_poly.entity_id
_entity_poly.type
_entity_poly.pdbx_seq_one_letter_code
_entity_poly.pdbx_strand_id
1 'polypeptide(L)'
;MVGITADSRFQVPRAHYEAANWKDKCGYEFPVGVLCKRIDDVSQVYTQDNEVRLLCCMICMGYELKTRPSSVQVGSCRLYATTAEVKQTQPTSFLEKNK
;
A
#
# COMPACT_ATOMS: atom_id res chain seq x y z
N MET A 1 7.19 3.61 4.45
CA MET A 1 7.07 4.18 3.09
C MET A 1 8.47 4.37 2.55
N VAL A 2 8.69 4.16 1.25
CA VAL A 2 10.03 4.05 0.68
C VAL A 2 10.14 4.93 -0.54
N GLY A 3 10.96 5.97 -0.43
CA GLY A 3 11.10 7.01 -1.45
C GLY A 3 11.20 8.40 -0.81
N ILE A 4 10.77 9.42 -1.55
CA ILE A 4 10.84 10.82 -1.12
C ILE A 4 9.86 11.08 0.05
N THR A 5 10.36 11.68 1.12
CA THR A 5 9.58 11.96 2.35
C THR A 5 8.38 12.88 2.09
N ALA A 6 8.49 13.83 1.16
CA ALA A 6 7.40 14.74 0.80
C ALA A 6 6.19 14.00 0.21
N ASP A 7 6.43 13.09 -0.75
CA ASP A 7 5.37 12.26 -1.35
C ASP A 7 4.78 11.31 -0.32
N SER A 8 5.62 10.90 0.63
CA SER A 8 5.19 10.03 1.70
C SER A 8 4.17 10.74 2.62
N ARG A 9 4.47 11.99 2.98
CA ARG A 9 3.56 12.82 3.77
C ARG A 9 2.29 13.21 3.02
N PHE A 10 2.31 13.26 1.69
CA PHE A 10 1.11 13.52 0.88
C PHE A 10 0.19 12.30 0.80
N GLN A 11 0.74 11.09 0.69
CA GLN A 11 -0.07 9.88 0.53
C GLN A 11 -0.74 9.41 1.82
N VAL A 12 -0.15 9.64 3.00
CA VAL A 12 -0.74 9.20 4.28
C VAL A 12 -2.11 9.84 4.54
N PRO A 13 -2.28 11.18 4.47
CA PRO A 13 -3.59 11.81 4.59
C PRO A 13 -4.59 11.34 3.53
N ARG A 14 -4.12 11.09 2.30
CA ARG A 14 -4.99 10.56 1.24
C ARG A 14 -5.52 9.17 1.60
N ALA A 15 -4.66 8.27 2.09
CA ALA A 15 -5.07 6.95 2.54
C ALA A 15 -6.04 7.02 3.71
N HIS A 16 -5.82 7.92 4.68
CA HIS A 16 -6.75 8.16 5.78
C HIS A 16 -8.10 8.70 5.30
N TYR A 17 -8.10 9.60 4.32
CA TYR A 17 -9.32 10.16 3.73
C TYR A 17 -10.14 9.09 2.98
N GLU A 18 -9.49 8.25 2.18
CA GLU A 18 -10.17 7.13 1.51
C GLU A 18 -10.70 6.11 2.54
N ALA A 19 -9.93 5.83 3.60
CA ALA A 19 -10.34 4.97 4.71
C ALA A 19 -11.59 5.50 5.43
N ALA A 20 -11.62 6.79 5.77
CA ALA A 20 -12.74 7.45 6.42
C ALA A 20 -13.98 7.50 5.52
N ASN A 21 -13.83 7.93 4.27
CA ASN A 21 -14.92 7.99 3.30
C ASN A 21 -15.60 6.63 3.08
N TRP A 22 -14.83 5.55 3.07
CA TRP A 22 -15.40 4.21 2.98
C TRP A 22 -16.18 3.82 4.22
N LYS A 23 -15.64 4.09 5.40
CA LYS A 23 -16.32 3.83 6.66
C LYS A 23 -17.66 4.57 6.72
N ASP A 24 -17.69 5.81 6.24
CA ASP A 24 -18.90 6.62 6.17
C ASP A 24 -19.92 6.09 5.14
N LYS A 25 -19.45 5.62 3.98
CA LYS A 25 -20.33 5.13 2.90
C LYS A 25 -20.83 3.71 3.10
N CYS A 26 -19.96 2.82 3.58
CA CYS A 26 -20.21 1.39 3.61
C CYS A 26 -20.59 0.89 5.02
N GLY A 27 -20.31 1.66 6.07
CA GLY A 27 -20.65 1.31 7.46
C GLY A 27 -19.76 0.22 8.08
N TYR A 28 -18.65 -0.15 7.43
CA TYR A 28 -17.66 -1.10 7.96
C TYR A 28 -16.23 -0.64 7.67
N GLU A 29 -15.27 -1.25 8.35
CA GLU A 29 -13.85 -0.92 8.19
C GLU A 29 -13.34 -1.27 6.79
N PHE A 30 -12.47 -0.42 6.24
CA PHE A 30 -11.93 -0.60 4.89
C PHE A 30 -11.06 -1.87 4.83
N PRO A 31 -11.42 -2.90 4.02
CA PRO A 31 -10.58 -4.09 3.87
C PRO A 31 -9.22 -3.72 3.27
N VAL A 32 -8.13 -4.21 3.87
CA VAL A 32 -6.76 -3.76 3.57
C VAL A 32 -6.43 -3.91 2.08
N GLY A 33 -6.75 -5.06 1.48
CA GLY A 33 -6.49 -5.33 0.07
C GLY A 33 -7.23 -4.38 -0.88
N VAL A 34 -8.43 -3.94 -0.49
CA VAL A 34 -9.19 -2.94 -1.27
C VAL A 34 -8.55 -1.56 -1.11
N LEU A 35 -8.06 -1.22 0.09
CA LEU A 35 -7.40 0.07 0.35
C LEU A 35 -6.12 0.16 -0.47
N CYS A 36 -5.33 -0.90 -0.48
CA CYS A 36 -4.12 -1.02 -1.30
C CYS A 36 -4.43 -0.82 -2.78
N LYS A 37 -5.46 -1.49 -3.29
CA LYS A 37 -5.88 -1.34 -4.70
C LYS A 37 -6.33 0.09 -5.01
N ARG A 38 -7.07 0.73 -4.09
CA ARG A 38 -7.50 2.12 -4.27
C ARG A 38 -6.33 3.09 -4.36
N ILE A 39 -5.31 2.90 -3.54
CA ILE A 39 -4.07 3.67 -3.59
C ILE A 39 -3.28 3.39 -4.87
N ASP A 40 -3.24 2.14 -5.32
CA ASP A 40 -2.58 1.70 -6.54
C ASP A 40 -3.21 2.38 -7.77
N ASP A 41 -4.54 2.37 -7.86
CA ASP A 41 -5.29 3.04 -8.92
C ASP A 41 -4.98 4.54 -8.97
N VAL A 42 -4.90 5.20 -7.81
CA VAL A 42 -4.52 6.63 -7.73
C VAL A 42 -3.10 6.83 -8.27
N SER A 43 -2.14 6.06 -7.78
CA SER A 43 -0.74 6.15 -8.21
C SER A 43 -0.58 5.83 -9.70
N GLN A 44 -1.41 4.93 -10.24
CA GLN A 44 -1.46 4.61 -11.66
C GLN A 44 -1.94 5.79 -12.50
N VAL A 45 -2.93 6.56 -12.04
CA VAL A 45 -3.39 7.79 -12.72
C VAL A 45 -2.26 8.84 -12.77
N TYR A 46 -1.50 9.02 -11.69
CA TYR A 46 -0.31 9.89 -11.66
C TYR A 46 0.79 9.46 -12.64
N THR A 47 0.75 8.23 -13.16
CA THR A 47 1.69 7.75 -14.18
C THR A 47 1.28 8.16 -15.59
N GLN A 48 0.00 8.48 -15.80
CA GLN A 48 -0.54 8.88 -17.11
C GLN A 48 -0.52 10.39 -17.33
N ASP A 49 -0.58 11.15 -16.24
CA ASP A 49 -0.52 12.61 -16.27
C ASP A 49 0.95 13.06 -16.27
N ASN A 50 1.32 13.86 -17.28
CA ASN A 50 2.69 14.32 -17.52
C ASN A 50 3.03 15.62 -16.79
N GLU A 51 2.04 16.33 -16.24
CA GLU A 51 2.25 17.57 -15.47
C GLU A 51 2.60 17.28 -14.01
N VAL A 52 2.25 16.08 -13.54
CA VAL A 52 2.42 15.65 -12.15
C VAL A 52 3.58 14.67 -12.00
N ARG A 53 4.26 14.75 -10.85
CA ARG A 53 5.32 13.81 -10.50
C ARG A 53 4.74 12.52 -9.91
N LEU A 54 5.38 11.39 -10.22
CA LEU A 54 5.05 10.07 -9.66
C LEU A 54 5.13 10.06 -8.12
N LEU A 55 4.26 9.26 -7.51
CA LEU A 55 4.17 9.07 -6.06
C LEU A 55 5.10 7.95 -5.55
N CYS A 56 5.36 7.97 -4.24
CA CYS A 56 6.23 7.04 -3.48
C CYS A 56 5.58 5.66 -3.25
N CYS A 57 6.38 4.60 -3.04
CA CYS A 57 5.86 3.27 -2.72
C CYS A 57 5.36 3.17 -1.28
N MET A 58 4.13 2.67 -1.11
CA MET A 58 3.53 2.37 0.19
C MET A 58 3.50 0.87 0.45
N ILE A 59 3.78 0.50 1.70
CA ILE A 59 3.53 -0.84 2.24
C ILE A 59 2.37 -0.67 3.20
N CYS A 60 1.22 -1.22 2.84
CA CYS A 60 0.06 -1.26 3.70
C CYS A 60 0.03 -2.59 4.44
N MET A 61 -0.24 -2.53 5.74
CA MET A 61 -0.45 -3.70 6.59
C MET A 61 -1.73 -3.48 7.36
N GLY A 62 -2.54 -4.51 7.46
CA GLY A 62 -3.66 -4.53 8.38
C GLY A 62 -4.10 -5.97 8.63
N TYR A 63 -4.97 -6.10 9.61
CA TYR A 63 -5.41 -7.38 10.13
C TYR A 63 -6.93 -7.48 9.96
N GLU A 64 -7.38 -8.50 9.25
CA GLU A 64 -8.81 -8.75 9.05
C GLU A 64 -9.24 -9.96 9.88
N LEU A 65 -10.11 -9.75 10.86
CA LEU A 65 -10.55 -10.83 11.76
C LEU A 65 -11.45 -11.87 11.09
N LYS A 66 -12.09 -11.54 9.96
CA LYS A 66 -13.16 -12.37 9.38
C LYS A 66 -12.66 -13.51 8.49
N THR A 67 -11.42 -13.45 8.01
CA THR A 67 -10.87 -14.35 6.98
C THR A 67 -9.48 -14.85 7.40
N ARG A 68 -9.47 -15.76 8.39
CA ARG A 68 -8.27 -16.32 9.04
C ARG A 68 -7.43 -15.29 9.82
N PRO A 69 -7.01 -15.62 11.06
CA PRO A 69 -6.33 -14.68 11.95
C PRO A 69 -4.85 -14.39 11.57
N SER A 70 -4.52 -14.24 10.29
CA SER A 70 -3.12 -14.09 9.85
C SER A 70 -2.91 -13.56 8.43
N SER A 71 -3.94 -13.14 7.69
CA SER A 71 -3.71 -12.51 6.38
C SER A 71 -3.22 -11.08 6.54
N VAL A 72 -1.91 -10.89 6.76
CA VAL A 72 -1.26 -9.61 6.50
C VAL A 72 -1.31 -9.40 5.00
N GLN A 73 -2.28 -8.62 4.53
CA GLN A 73 -2.32 -8.21 3.14
C GLN A 73 -1.29 -7.10 2.96
N VAL A 74 -0.08 -7.50 2.57
CA VAL A 74 0.94 -6.58 2.07
C VAL A 74 0.58 -6.20 0.65
N GLY A 75 -0.26 -5.17 0.51
CA GLY A 75 -0.36 -4.48 -0.74
C GLY A 75 0.76 -3.45 -0.80
N SER A 76 1.65 -3.62 -1.78
CA SER A 76 2.40 -2.48 -2.28
C SER A 76 1.93 -2.20 -3.69
N CYS A 77 1.99 -0.93 -4.07
CA CYS A 77 1.72 -0.43 -5.42
C CYS A 77 2.77 -0.94 -6.46
N ARG A 78 3.39 -2.13 -6.24
CA ARG A 78 4.20 -2.88 -7.23
C ARG A 78 4.72 -4.28 -6.83
N LEU A 79 4.68 -4.72 -5.57
CA LEU A 79 5.33 -5.97 -5.11
C LEU A 79 4.61 -6.61 -3.90
N TYR A 80 4.03 -7.80 -4.08
CA TYR A 80 3.52 -8.62 -2.98
C TYR A 80 4.71 -9.10 -2.12
N ALA A 81 4.66 -8.86 -0.81
CA ALA A 81 5.65 -9.33 0.18
C ALA A 81 7.12 -9.08 -0.20
N THR A 82 7.55 -7.83 -0.31
CA THR A 82 8.95 -7.52 -0.66
C THR A 82 9.47 -6.36 0.16
N THR A 83 10.73 -6.45 0.60
CA THR A 83 11.44 -5.32 1.19
C THR A 83 11.54 -4.20 0.18
N ALA A 84 11.14 -3.00 0.55
CA ALA A 84 11.27 -1.84 -0.32
C ALA A 84 12.52 -1.06 0.11
N GLU A 85 13.71 -1.37 -0.43
CA GLU A 85 14.94 -0.56 -0.30
C GLU A 85 15.95 -0.94 -1.39
N VAL A 86 17.09 -0.25 -1.47
CA VAL A 86 18.15 -0.43 -2.49
C VAL A 86 18.67 -1.88 -2.61
N LYS A 87 18.50 -2.69 -1.56
CA LYS A 87 18.90 -4.11 -1.53
C LYS A 87 17.68 -5.02 -1.45
N GLN A 88 16.77 -4.98 -2.42
CA GLN A 88 15.56 -5.84 -2.38
C GLN A 88 15.89 -7.34 -2.51
N THR A 89 16.89 -7.70 -3.32
CA THR A 89 17.16 -9.10 -3.66
C THR A 89 17.60 -9.95 -2.47
N GLN A 90 18.45 -9.41 -1.59
CA GLN A 90 19.01 -10.12 -0.44
C GLN A 90 17.96 -10.56 0.59
N PRO A 91 17.12 -9.67 1.14
CA PRO A 91 16.08 -10.03 2.08
C PRO A 91 14.91 -10.76 1.44
N THR A 92 14.55 -10.50 0.17
CA THR A 92 13.55 -11.33 -0.53
C THR A 92 14.04 -12.77 -0.64
N SER A 93 15.31 -12.99 -1.03
CA SER A 93 15.91 -14.32 -1.04
C SER A 93 15.95 -14.97 0.36
N PHE A 94 16.09 -14.17 1.42
CA PHE A 94 16.03 -14.68 2.80
C PHE A 94 14.60 -15.05 3.22
N LEU A 95 13.60 -14.25 2.84
CA LEU A 95 12.19 -14.52 3.13
C LEU A 95 11.68 -15.72 2.33
N GLU A 96 12.08 -15.85 1.06
CA GLU A 96 11.73 -16.99 0.21
C GLU A 96 12.33 -18.31 0.73
N LYS A 97 13.49 -18.25 1.40
CA LYS A 97 14.12 -19.42 2.03
C LYS A 97 13.44 -19.86 3.33
N ASN A 98 12.73 -18.96 4.01
CA ASN A 98 12.12 -19.19 5.32
C ASN A 98 10.59 -19.25 5.26
N LYS A 99 10.02 -19.48 4.07
CA LYS A 99 8.59 -19.66 3.82
C LYS A 99 8.24 -21.14 3.70
#